data_AF-A0A0G8CJS4-F1
#
_entry.id   AF-A0A0G8CJS4-F1
#
_cell.length_a   1.000
_cell.length_b   1.000
_cell.length_c   1.000
_cell.angle_alpha   90.00
_cell.angle_beta   90.00
_cell.angle_gamma   90.00
#
_symmetry.space_group_name_H-M   'P 1'
#
loop_
_entity.id
_entity.type
_entity.pdbx_description
1 polymer ?
#
loop_
_entity_poly.entity_id
_entity_poly.type
_entity_poly.pdbx_seq_one_letter_code
_entity_poly.pdbx_strand_id
1 'polypeptide(L)'
;MKDWEYNELFHAIREAYEELLDEERGYRYAIAKLADEFDNLGKIEDVIVDIAIGEIAVNHHMVFVGRVKGITKRLSMFNLQEAEGELTVEEIKDLSIKINNVIEELKNVKSDYKSLVE
;
A
#
# COMPACT_ATOMS: atom_id res chain seq x y z
N MET A 1 -5.93 -15.75 4.82
CA MET A 1 -4.57 -15.26 5.13
C MET A 1 -3.92 -16.22 6.11
N LYS A 2 -2.66 -16.60 5.86
CA LYS A 2 -2.01 -17.70 6.62
C LYS A 2 -1.46 -17.26 7.97
N ASP A 3 -0.86 -16.10 8.02
CA ASP A 3 -0.04 -15.63 9.15
C ASP A 3 -0.57 -14.33 9.77
N TRP A 4 -1.67 -13.79 9.22
CA TRP A 4 -2.22 -12.48 9.57
C TRP A 4 -3.74 -12.50 9.54
N GLU A 5 -4.37 -11.74 10.44
CA GLU A 5 -5.76 -11.30 10.26
C GLU A 5 -5.84 -10.04 9.37
N TYR A 6 -6.98 -9.84 8.68
CA TYR A 6 -7.18 -8.75 7.73
C TYR A 6 -6.83 -7.37 8.32
N ASN A 7 -7.40 -7.03 9.48
CA ASN A 7 -7.16 -5.75 10.14
C ASN A 7 -5.81 -5.70 10.87
N GLU A 8 -5.29 -6.85 11.31
CA GLU A 8 -4.01 -6.95 12.00
C GLU A 8 -2.88 -6.48 11.09
N LEU A 9 -2.85 -6.91 9.82
CA LEU A 9 -1.83 -6.50 8.87
C LEU A 9 -1.87 -4.98 8.58
N PHE A 10 -3.07 -4.39 8.47
CA PHE A 10 -3.20 -2.94 8.35
C PHE A 10 -2.64 -2.20 9.57
N HIS A 11 -2.90 -2.69 10.78
CA HIS A 11 -2.39 -2.09 12.00
C HIS A 11 -0.86 -2.23 12.10
N ALA A 12 -0.31 -3.42 11.82
CA ALA A 12 1.12 -3.67 11.87
C ALA A 12 1.91 -2.74 10.93
N ILE A 13 1.41 -2.52 9.71
CA ILE A 13 2.07 -1.60 8.76
C ILE A 13 2.03 -0.15 9.24
N ARG A 14 0.92 0.28 9.87
CA ARG A 14 0.78 1.64 10.40
C ARG A 14 1.67 1.86 11.63
N GLU A 15 1.75 0.89 12.52
CA GLU A 15 2.64 0.92 13.68
C GLU A 15 4.10 0.98 13.22
N ALA A 16 4.51 0.09 12.31
CA ALA A 16 5.85 0.12 11.72
C ALA A 16 6.15 1.45 11.02
N TYR A 17 5.15 2.04 10.34
CA TYR A 17 5.32 3.35 9.71
C TYR A 17 5.60 4.45 10.73
N GLU A 18 4.87 4.48 11.85
CA GLU A 18 5.06 5.46 12.92
C GLU A 18 6.44 5.29 13.57
N GLU A 19 6.86 4.06 13.88
CA GLU A 19 8.20 3.77 14.41
C GLU A 19 9.31 4.23 13.44
N LEU A 20 9.13 4.02 12.14
CA LEU A 20 10.09 4.46 11.11
C LEU A 20 10.14 6.00 10.97
N LEU A 21 9.06 6.71 11.30
CA LEU A 21 9.08 8.17 11.34
C LEU A 21 9.89 8.70 12.52
N ASP A 22 9.88 8.01 13.66
CA ASP A 22 10.66 8.35 14.84
C ASP A 22 12.18 8.19 14.63
N GLU A 23 12.61 7.46 13.57
CA GLU A 23 14.02 7.41 13.17
C GLU A 23 14.55 8.71 12.53
N GLU A 24 13.70 9.72 12.30
CA GLU A 24 14.04 11.02 11.70
C GLU A 24 14.67 10.94 10.27
N ARG A 25 14.48 9.82 9.56
CA ARG A 25 14.96 9.61 8.18
C ARG A 25 13.98 10.08 7.10
N GLY A 26 12.78 10.47 7.52
CA GLY A 26 11.72 11.03 6.68
C GLY A 26 10.81 9.99 6.02
N TYR A 27 9.60 10.40 5.65
CA TYR A 27 8.52 9.51 5.16
C TYR A 27 8.90 8.70 3.92
N ARG A 28 9.79 9.20 3.05
CA ARG A 28 10.24 8.48 1.85
C ARG A 28 11.04 7.23 2.22
N TYR A 29 11.89 7.34 3.23
CA TYR A 29 12.63 6.20 3.77
C TYR A 29 11.66 5.22 4.42
N ALA A 30 10.73 5.72 5.25
CA ALA A 30 9.73 4.87 5.91
C ALA A 30 8.89 4.07 4.90
N ILE A 31 8.34 4.71 3.86
CA ILE A 31 7.58 4.04 2.80
C ILE A 31 8.43 2.98 2.07
N ALA A 32 9.70 3.28 1.77
CA ALA A 32 10.59 2.32 1.12
C ALA A 32 10.90 1.13 2.03
N LYS A 33 11.05 1.36 3.33
CA LYS A 33 11.35 0.32 4.31
C LYS A 33 10.14 -0.59 4.55
N LEU A 34 8.92 -0.04 4.64
CA LEU A 34 7.69 -0.84 4.69
C LEU A 34 7.55 -1.75 3.47
N ALA A 35 7.84 -1.22 2.28
CA ALA A 35 7.77 -2.01 1.04
C ALA A 35 8.80 -3.15 0.98
N ASP A 36 9.90 -3.05 1.74
CA ASP A 36 10.95 -4.07 1.87
C ASP A 36 10.60 -5.09 2.96
N GLU A 37 10.10 -4.63 4.11
CA GLU A 37 9.78 -5.46 5.26
C GLU A 37 8.54 -6.33 5.06
N PHE A 38 7.53 -5.82 4.35
CA PHE A 38 6.26 -6.50 4.11
C PHE A 38 6.16 -7.08 2.68
N ASP A 39 7.30 -7.40 2.05
CA ASP A 39 7.32 -7.96 0.69
C ASP A 39 7.10 -9.49 0.68
N ASN A 40 6.38 -9.97 -0.34
CA ASN A 40 6.09 -11.39 -0.60
C ASN A 40 5.43 -12.15 0.57
N LEU A 41 4.48 -11.52 1.26
CA LEU A 41 3.75 -12.15 2.37
C LEU A 41 2.66 -13.11 1.89
N GLY A 42 2.19 -12.93 0.66
CA GLY A 42 1.10 -13.69 0.09
C GLY A 42 0.29 -12.84 -0.86
N LYS A 43 -0.58 -13.46 -1.64
CA LYS A 43 -1.27 -12.74 -2.71
C LYS A 43 -2.22 -11.66 -2.19
N ILE A 44 -2.97 -11.98 -1.13
CA ILE A 44 -3.93 -11.05 -0.52
C ILE A 44 -3.18 -10.07 0.40
N GLU A 45 -2.21 -10.59 1.15
CA GLU A 45 -1.35 -9.83 2.04
C GLU A 45 -0.60 -8.73 1.28
N ASP A 46 0.01 -9.05 0.14
CA ASP A 46 0.70 -8.06 -0.71
C ASP A 46 -0.25 -6.96 -1.23
N VAL A 47 -1.53 -7.28 -1.45
CA VAL A 47 -2.55 -6.30 -1.85
C VAL A 47 -2.89 -5.40 -0.67
N ILE A 48 -3.05 -5.95 0.53
CA ILE A 48 -3.24 -5.18 1.77
C ILE A 48 -2.05 -4.25 2.01
N VAL A 49 -0.82 -4.74 1.81
CA VAL A 49 0.40 -3.94 1.92
C VAL A 49 0.39 -2.78 0.94
N ASP A 50 0.09 -3.04 -0.33
CA ASP A 50 0.02 -1.99 -1.36
C ASP A 50 -1.09 -0.97 -1.08
N ILE A 51 -2.22 -1.38 -0.50
CA ILE A 51 -3.29 -0.47 -0.03
C ILE A 51 -2.77 0.40 1.13
N ALA A 52 -2.20 -0.20 2.18
CA ALA A 52 -1.74 0.52 3.36
C ALA A 52 -0.65 1.55 3.01
N ILE A 53 0.33 1.13 2.20
CA ILE A 53 1.38 2.03 1.70
C ILE A 53 0.78 3.11 0.78
N GLY A 54 -0.24 2.77 -0.02
CA GLY A 54 -0.99 3.72 -0.84
C GLY A 54 -1.70 4.79 0.00
N GLU A 55 -2.43 4.38 1.05
CA GLU A 55 -3.08 5.29 2.01
C GLU A 55 -2.06 6.20 2.71
N ILE A 56 -0.87 5.71 3.06
CA ILE A 56 0.22 6.54 3.59
C ILE A 56 0.72 7.52 2.52
N ALA A 57 0.98 7.03 1.31
CA ALA A 57 1.54 7.82 0.22
C ALA A 57 0.67 9.01 -0.20
N VAL A 58 -0.66 8.86 -0.20
CA VAL A 58 -1.60 9.94 -0.57
C VAL A 58 -1.59 11.11 0.42
N ASN A 59 -1.19 10.86 1.67
CA ASN A 59 -1.08 11.88 2.71
C ASN A 59 0.22 12.70 2.62
N HIS A 60 1.13 12.37 1.70
CA HIS A 60 2.41 13.07 1.54
C HIS A 60 2.45 13.95 0.31
N HIS A 61 3.17 15.08 0.42
CA HIS A 61 3.28 16.06 -0.67
C HIS A 61 3.99 15.52 -1.92
N MET A 62 4.90 14.54 -1.79
CA MET A 62 5.65 14.02 -2.94
C MET A 62 6.22 12.61 -2.75
N VAL A 63 5.73 11.62 -3.51
CA VAL A 63 6.15 10.21 -3.42
C VAL A 63 6.85 9.72 -4.68
N PHE A 64 7.65 8.65 -4.56
CA PHE A 64 8.39 8.09 -5.69
C PHE A 64 7.45 7.51 -6.75
N VAL A 65 7.57 7.94 -8.02
CA VAL A 65 6.64 7.51 -9.08
C VAL A 65 6.65 6.01 -9.31
N GLY A 66 7.80 5.35 -9.10
CA GLY A 66 7.91 3.90 -9.27
C GLY A 66 7.04 3.16 -8.26
N ARG A 67 6.94 3.67 -7.02
CA ARG A 67 6.10 3.10 -5.97
C ARG A 67 4.63 3.27 -6.31
N VAL A 68 4.22 4.46 -6.77
CA VAL A 68 2.85 4.74 -7.23
C VAL A 68 2.46 3.79 -8.36
N LYS A 69 3.28 3.71 -9.41
CA LYS A 69 3.01 2.82 -10.56
C LYS A 69 2.93 1.35 -10.16
N GLY A 70 3.79 0.91 -9.24
CA GLY A 70 3.79 -0.46 -8.72
C GLY A 70 2.47 -0.79 -7.99
N ILE A 71 2.09 0.06 -7.03
CA ILE A 71 0.83 -0.08 -6.27
C ILE A 71 -0.35 -0.08 -7.22
N THR A 72 -0.52 0.98 -8.04
CA THR A 72 -1.66 1.10 -8.95
C THR A 72 -1.77 -0.09 -9.90
N LYS A 73 -0.64 -0.61 -10.41
CA LYS A 73 -0.63 -1.79 -11.29
C LYS A 73 -1.12 -3.04 -10.56
N ARG A 74 -0.57 -3.36 -9.37
CA ARG A 74 -0.98 -4.57 -8.63
C ARG A 74 -2.45 -4.50 -8.25
N LEU A 75 -2.88 -3.37 -7.68
CA LEU A 75 -4.26 -3.17 -7.24
C LEU A 75 -5.26 -3.24 -8.41
N SER A 76 -4.94 -2.65 -9.58
CA SER A 76 -5.83 -2.71 -10.75
C SER A 76 -5.96 -4.10 -11.37
N MET A 77 -4.99 -4.99 -11.13
CA MET A 77 -4.96 -6.35 -11.67
C MET A 77 -5.51 -7.38 -10.68
N PHE A 78 -5.82 -6.99 -9.44
CA PHE A 78 -6.28 -7.92 -8.42
C PHE A 78 -7.71 -8.38 -8.71
N ASN A 79 -7.92 -9.70 -8.73
CA ASN A 79 -9.26 -10.26 -8.84
C ASN A 79 -9.81 -10.54 -7.44
N LEU A 80 -10.88 -9.85 -7.04
CA LEU A 80 -11.51 -9.99 -5.73
C LEU A 80 -11.99 -11.42 -5.43
N GLN A 81 -12.30 -12.23 -6.45
CA GLN A 81 -12.67 -13.64 -6.26
C GLN A 81 -11.52 -14.45 -5.65
N GLU A 82 -10.27 -14.01 -5.80
CA GLU A 82 -9.11 -14.67 -5.23
C GLU A 82 -9.01 -14.48 -3.71
N ALA A 83 -9.81 -13.58 -3.14
CA ALA A 83 -9.96 -13.43 -1.70
C ALA A 83 -11.10 -14.30 -1.11
N GLU A 84 -11.93 -14.93 -1.95
CA GLU A 84 -13.01 -15.81 -1.49
C GLU A 84 -12.43 -17.04 -0.78
N GLY A 85 -12.94 -17.33 0.42
CA GLY A 85 -12.46 -18.44 1.25
C GLY A 85 -11.27 -18.09 2.14
N GLU A 86 -10.62 -16.95 1.92
CA GLU A 86 -9.58 -16.42 2.80
C GLU A 86 -10.05 -15.21 3.62
N LEU A 87 -10.97 -14.42 3.07
CA LEU A 87 -11.59 -13.26 3.71
C LEU A 87 -13.10 -13.45 3.81
N THR A 88 -13.71 -12.78 4.78
CA THR A 88 -15.16 -12.66 4.89
C THR A 88 -15.74 -11.76 3.80
N VAL A 89 -17.05 -11.86 3.55
CA VAL A 89 -17.74 -10.99 2.58
C VAL A 89 -17.61 -9.51 2.94
N GLU A 90 -17.60 -9.19 4.23
CA GLU A 90 -17.44 -7.81 4.72
C GLU A 90 -16.03 -7.28 4.46
N GLU A 91 -15.00 -8.08 4.73
CA GLU A 91 -13.60 -7.73 4.45
C GLU A 91 -13.33 -7.61 2.94
N ILE A 92 -13.89 -8.49 2.10
CA ILE A 92 -13.77 -8.38 0.64
C ILE A 92 -14.40 -7.08 0.15
N LYS A 93 -15.56 -6.69 0.71
CA LYS A 93 -16.22 -5.44 0.36
C LYS A 93 -15.39 -4.23 0.79
N ASP A 94 -14.83 -4.25 2.00
CA ASP A 94 -13.94 -3.19 2.49
C ASP A 94 -12.67 -3.08 1.64
N LEU A 95 -12.03 -4.22 1.35
CA LEU A 95 -10.85 -4.31 0.48
C LEU A 95 -11.12 -3.70 -0.89
N SER A 96 -12.27 -4.01 -1.50
CA SER A 96 -12.69 -3.45 -2.79
C SER A 96 -12.85 -1.92 -2.74
N ILE A 97 -13.45 -1.39 -1.68
CA ILE A 97 -13.59 0.06 -1.50
C ILE A 97 -12.21 0.71 -1.38
N LYS A 98 -11.33 0.15 -0.54
CA LYS A 98 -9.97 0.65 -0.32
C LYS A 98 -9.12 0.64 -1.58
N ILE A 99 -9.18 -0.44 -2.37
CA ILE A 99 -8.50 -0.54 -3.67
C ILE A 99 -8.89 0.63 -4.57
N ASN A 100 -10.18 0.86 -4.73
CA ASN A 100 -10.68 1.91 -5.61
C ASN A 100 -10.27 3.30 -5.11
N ASN A 101 -10.39 3.55 -3.81
CA ASN A 101 -10.01 4.84 -3.22
C ASN A 101 -8.52 5.11 -3.42
N VAL A 102 -7.65 4.17 -3.06
CA VAL A 102 -6.20 4.32 -3.21
C VAL A 102 -5.82 4.55 -4.67
N ILE A 103 -6.39 3.81 -5.62
CA ILE A 103 -6.13 4.01 -7.05
C ILE A 103 -6.54 5.42 -7.49
N GLU A 104 -7.72 5.90 -7.12
CA GLU A 104 -8.20 7.23 -7.51
C GLU A 104 -7.37 8.36 -6.88
N GLU A 105 -7.02 8.22 -5.59
CA GLU A 105 -6.24 9.23 -4.88
C GLU A 105 -4.80 9.31 -5.41
N LEU A 106 -4.16 8.17 -5.65
CA LEU A 106 -2.79 8.10 -6.18
C LEU A 106 -2.64 8.74 -7.57
N LYS A 107 -3.70 8.84 -8.38
CA LYS A 107 -3.65 9.58 -9.66
C LYS A 107 -3.39 11.08 -9.47
N ASN A 108 -3.78 11.62 -8.33
CA ASN A 108 -3.71 13.06 -8.03
C ASN A 108 -2.46 13.44 -7.22
N VAL A 109 -1.71 12.44 -6.72
CA VAL A 109 -0.52 12.70 -5.92
C VAL A 109 0.60 13.22 -6.82
N LYS A 110 1.26 14.31 -6.38
CA LYS A 110 2.48 14.79 -7.03
C LYS A 110 3.56 13.72 -6.86
N SER A 111 4.02 13.17 -7.98
CA SER A 111 5.10 12.18 -7.95
C SER A 111 6.46 12.83 -8.23
N ASP A 112 7.50 12.37 -7.54
CA ASP A 112 8.87 12.78 -7.83
C ASP A 112 9.32 12.08 -9.12
N TYR A 113 9.14 12.76 -10.25
CA TYR A 113 9.89 12.48 -11.47
C TYR A 113 10.60 13.74 -11.91
N LYS A 114 11.84 13.91 -11.43
CA LYS A 114 12.80 14.78 -12.10
C LYS A 114 13.38 14.01 -13.29
N SER A 115 12.76 14.18 -14.45
CA SER A 115 13.48 14.11 -15.72
C SER A 115 13.45 15.50 -16.33
N LEU A 116 14.26 16.40 -15.76
CA LEU A 116 14.93 17.40 -16.58
C LEU A 116 16.06 16.63 -17.29
N VAL A 117 15.72 15.92 -18.36
CA VAL A 117 16.69 15.59 -19.39
C VAL A 117 16.35 16.53 -20.53
N GLU A 118 17.35 17.34 -20.86
CA GLU A 118 17.39 18.50 -21.75
C GLU A 118 16.72 18.30 -23.12
#